data_AF-A0A1R4H7Y6-F1
#
_entry.id   AF-A0A1R4H7Y6-F1
#
_cell.length_a   1.000
_cell.length_b   1.000
_cell.length_c   1.000
_cell.angle_alpha   90.00
_cell.angle_beta   90.00
_cell.angle_gamma   90.00
#
_symmetry.space_group_name_H-M   'P 1'
#
loop_
_entity.id
_entity.type
_entity.pdbx_description
1 polymer ?
#
loop_
_entity_poly.entity_id
_entity_poly.type
_entity_poly.pdbx_seq_one_letter_code
_entity_poly.pdbx_strand_id
1 'polypeptide(L)'
;MLKRFIATNILLLGAASTTAGVLKQGVWVPSSCGSREEAPFIDTSNADAYNASVKAINAWQKTASAYDDCLVKEANTDSAVIVKTVTDEQGKLKEIVKKINDELNTGREFLDQKRKGSL
;
A
#
# COMPACT_ATOMS: atom_id res chain seq x y z
N MET A 1 25.33 44.46 23.41
CA MET A 1 24.40 43.35 23.70
C MET A 1 23.16 43.51 22.84
N LEU A 2 22.91 42.62 21.87
CA LEU A 2 21.56 42.37 21.34
C LEU A 2 21.54 41.03 20.61
N LYS A 3 21.12 39.97 21.32
CA LYS A 3 20.90 38.64 20.74
C LYS A 3 19.62 38.69 19.91
N ARG A 4 19.75 38.65 18.58
CA ARG A 4 18.62 38.36 17.69
C ARG A 4 18.36 36.86 17.73
N PHE A 5 17.33 36.45 18.46
CA PHE A 5 16.79 35.09 18.38
C PHE A 5 15.97 34.99 17.09
N ILE A 6 16.51 34.28 16.10
CA ILE A 6 15.76 33.87 14.90
C ILE A 6 14.95 32.64 15.29
N ALA A 7 13.63 32.81 15.45
CA ALA A 7 12.70 31.70 15.65
C ALA A 7 12.39 31.05 14.29
N THR A 8 13.13 30.00 13.94
CA THR A 8 12.83 29.18 12.75
C THR A 8 11.68 28.24 13.08
N ASN A 9 10.47 28.60 12.65
CA ASN A 9 9.32 27.69 12.63
C ASN A 9 9.51 26.68 11.51
N ILE A 10 10.02 25.49 11.84
CA ILE A 10 10.01 24.35 10.92
C ILE A 10 8.59 23.78 10.95
N LEU A 11 7.76 24.18 9.98
CA LEU A 11 6.55 23.44 9.66
C LEU A 11 6.98 22.11 9.05
N LEU A 12 6.91 21.02 9.82
CA LEU A 12 6.90 19.68 9.25
C LEU A 12 5.55 19.47 8.54
N LEU A 13 5.50 19.70 7.22
CA LEU A 13 4.46 19.11 6.39
C LEU A 13 4.72 17.60 6.35
N GLY A 14 4.12 16.87 7.30
CA GLY A 14 3.96 15.43 7.16
C GLY A 14 3.15 15.20 5.90
N ALA A 15 3.76 14.63 4.87
CA ALA A 15 3.03 14.11 3.72
C ALA A 15 2.08 13.04 4.24
N ALA A 16 0.82 13.41 4.43
CA ALA A 16 -0.26 12.44 4.63
C ALA A 16 -0.25 11.58 3.37
N SER A 17 0.35 10.41 3.49
CA SER A 17 0.31 9.41 2.43
C SER A 17 -1.14 8.96 2.39
N THR A 18 -1.91 9.52 1.48
CA THR A 18 -3.26 9.04 1.17
C THR A 18 -3.10 7.68 0.50
N THR A 19 -2.90 6.64 1.29
CA THR A 19 -3.00 5.26 0.78
C THR A 19 -4.46 5.02 0.43
N ALA A 20 -4.72 4.32 -0.68
CA ALA A 20 -6.08 4.08 -1.12
C ALA A 20 -6.80 3.10 -0.14
N GLY A 21 -6.06 2.28 0.58
CA GLY A 21 -6.58 1.51 1.70
C GLY A 21 -5.52 1.24 2.74
N VAL A 22 -5.86 0.37 3.70
CA VAL A 22 -4.94 -0.10 4.73
C VAL A 22 -5.04 -1.61 4.84
N LEU A 23 -3.91 -2.30 4.65
CA LEU A 23 -3.75 -3.72 4.95
C LEU A 23 -3.13 -3.87 6.35
N LYS A 24 -3.90 -4.37 7.31
CA LYS A 24 -3.44 -4.63 8.68
C LYS A 24 -3.81 -6.05 9.11
N GLN A 25 -2.81 -6.83 9.54
CA GLN A 25 -3.01 -8.20 10.05
C GLN A 25 -3.79 -9.11 9.09
N GLY A 26 -3.52 -8.99 7.78
CA GLY A 26 -4.20 -9.77 6.74
C GLY A 26 -5.61 -9.27 6.38
N VAL A 27 -6.09 -8.20 7.01
CA VAL A 27 -7.37 -7.57 6.69
C VAL A 27 -7.10 -6.26 5.95
N TRP A 28 -7.62 -6.16 4.73
CA TRP A 28 -7.60 -4.92 3.96
C TRP A 28 -8.94 -4.19 4.12
N VAL A 29 -8.87 -2.87 4.32
CA VAL A 29 -10.04 -2.00 4.43
C VAL A 29 -9.86 -0.80 3.50
N PRO A 30 -10.85 -0.47 2.65
CA PRO A 30 -10.80 0.70 1.78
C PRO A 30 -10.78 1.99 2.61
N SER A 31 -10.16 3.04 2.09
CA SER A 31 -10.11 4.33 2.78
C SER A 31 -11.19 5.30 2.30
N SER A 32 -11.61 5.21 1.03
CA SER A 32 -12.45 6.23 0.39
C SER A 32 -13.75 5.72 -0.22
N CYS A 33 -13.98 4.40 -0.25
CA CYS A 33 -15.20 3.82 -0.82
C CYS A 33 -16.47 4.01 0.01
N GLY A 34 -16.37 4.56 1.23
CA GLY A 34 -17.52 4.70 2.13
C GLY A 34 -17.98 3.37 2.71
N SER A 35 -19.27 3.25 3.05
CA SER A 35 -19.87 2.03 3.60
C SER A 35 -20.65 1.27 2.54
N ARG A 36 -20.53 -0.05 2.54
CA ARG A 36 -21.42 -0.93 1.78
C ARG A 36 -22.84 -0.84 2.34
N GLU A 37 -23.80 -0.48 1.49
CA GLU A 37 -25.22 -0.56 1.84
C GLU A 37 -25.68 -2.03 1.95
N GLU A 38 -26.50 -2.31 2.96
CA GLU A 38 -27.13 -3.62 3.13
C GLU A 38 -28.16 -3.87 2.02
N ALA A 39 -28.24 -5.11 1.56
CA ALA A 39 -29.20 -5.49 0.54
C ALA A 39 -30.64 -5.39 1.11
N PRO A 40 -31.58 -4.75 0.40
CA PRO A 40 -32.96 -4.66 0.88
C PRO A 40 -33.65 -6.02 0.85
N PHE A 41 -34.61 -6.20 1.74
CA PHE A 41 -35.44 -7.40 1.78
C PHE A 41 -36.46 -7.43 0.62
N ILE A 42 -36.76 -8.63 0.12
CA ILE A 42 -37.77 -8.85 -0.91
C ILE A 42 -39.09 -9.23 -0.24
N ASP A 43 -40.06 -8.30 -0.25
CA ASP A 43 -41.40 -8.54 0.25
C ASP A 43 -42.25 -9.19 -0.86
N THR A 44 -42.77 -10.39 -0.57
CA THR A 44 -43.61 -11.18 -1.49
C THR A 44 -45.06 -11.27 -1.04
N SER A 45 -45.45 -10.49 -0.02
CA SER A 45 -46.80 -10.53 0.56
C SER A 45 -47.90 -10.17 -0.44
N ASN A 46 -47.61 -9.28 -1.39
CA ASN A 46 -48.49 -8.91 -2.49
C ASN A 46 -47.71 -8.27 -3.65
N ALA A 47 -48.39 -8.02 -4.77
CA ALA A 47 -47.77 -7.50 -5.98
C ALA A 47 -47.17 -6.09 -5.80
N ASP A 48 -47.82 -5.21 -5.05
CA ASP A 48 -47.32 -3.84 -4.82
C ASP A 48 -46.06 -3.84 -3.97
N ALA A 49 -46.05 -4.65 -2.90
CA ALA A 49 -44.89 -4.84 -2.04
C ALA A 49 -43.70 -5.42 -2.81
N TYR A 50 -43.95 -6.42 -3.66
CA TYR A 50 -42.93 -6.99 -4.53
C TYR A 50 -42.36 -5.97 -5.52
N ASN A 51 -43.21 -5.21 -6.19
CA ASN A 51 -42.78 -4.16 -7.12
C ASN A 51 -41.96 -3.07 -6.42
N ALA A 52 -42.31 -2.71 -5.18
CA ALA A 52 -41.52 -1.80 -4.35
C ALA A 52 -40.14 -2.39 -4.01
N SER A 53 -40.06 -3.67 -3.65
CA SER A 53 -38.79 -4.38 -3.43
C SER A 53 -37.93 -4.42 -4.69
N VAL A 54 -38.51 -4.67 -5.87
CA VAL A 54 -37.76 -4.63 -7.15
C VAL A 54 -37.13 -3.26 -7.38
N LYS A 55 -37.87 -2.17 -7.11
CA LYS A 55 -37.32 -0.80 -7.23
C LYS A 55 -36.18 -0.57 -6.24
N ALA A 56 -36.32 -1.01 -4.99
CA ALA A 56 -35.28 -0.90 -3.97
C ALA A 56 -34.01 -1.68 -4.34
N ILE A 57 -34.17 -2.92 -4.81
CA ILE A 57 -33.05 -3.76 -5.29
C ILE A 57 -32.34 -3.10 -6.46
N ASN A 58 -33.05 -2.56 -7.45
CA ASN A 58 -32.43 -1.89 -8.59
C ASN A 58 -31.64 -0.63 -8.18
N ALA A 59 -32.07 0.08 -7.14
CA ALA A 59 -31.33 1.20 -6.59
C ALA A 59 -30.08 0.73 -5.84
N TRP A 60 -30.24 -0.26 -4.96
CA TRP A 60 -29.14 -0.88 -4.21
C TRP A 60 -28.08 -1.49 -5.12
N GLN A 61 -28.47 -2.14 -6.23
CA GLN A 61 -27.50 -2.70 -7.18
C GLN A 61 -26.58 -1.61 -7.76
N LYS A 62 -27.10 -0.41 -8.03
CA LYS A 62 -26.29 0.69 -8.55
C LYS A 62 -25.27 1.17 -7.52
N THR A 63 -25.68 1.33 -6.26
CA THR A 63 -24.77 1.77 -5.18
C THR A 63 -23.77 0.67 -4.83
N ALA A 64 -24.19 -0.60 -4.84
CA ALA A 64 -23.31 -1.75 -4.64
C ALA A 64 -22.24 -1.88 -5.74
N SER A 65 -22.61 -1.72 -7.02
CA SER A 65 -21.64 -1.72 -8.12
C SER A 65 -20.64 -0.56 -8.01
N ALA A 66 -21.10 0.65 -7.66
CA ALA A 66 -20.19 1.78 -7.47
C ALA A 66 -19.20 1.56 -6.31
N TYR A 67 -19.67 0.93 -5.22
CA TYR A 67 -18.80 0.54 -4.11
C TYR A 67 -17.77 -0.52 -4.54
N ASP A 68 -18.19 -1.55 -5.29
CA ASP A 68 -17.30 -2.60 -5.79
C ASP A 68 -16.23 -2.06 -6.75
N ASP A 69 -16.62 -1.18 -7.69
CA ASP A 69 -15.68 -0.50 -8.59
C ASP A 69 -14.63 0.30 -7.81
N CYS A 70 -15.05 0.97 -6.74
CA CYS A 70 -14.14 1.68 -5.85
C CYS A 70 -13.18 0.70 -5.14
N LEU A 71 -13.69 -0.40 -4.58
CA LEU A 71 -12.85 -1.41 -3.91
C LEU A 71 -11.75 -1.91 -4.83
N VAL A 72 -12.11 -2.28 -6.06
CA VAL A 72 -11.16 -2.78 -7.06
C VAL A 72 -10.09 -1.72 -7.37
N LYS A 73 -10.49 -0.47 -7.54
CA LYS A 73 -9.55 0.63 -7.80
C LYS A 73 -8.57 0.84 -6.64
N GLU A 74 -9.06 0.88 -5.40
CA GLU A 74 -8.22 1.11 -4.22
C GLU A 74 -7.28 -0.08 -3.99
N ALA A 75 -7.80 -1.31 -4.05
CA ALA A 75 -7.01 -2.53 -3.87
C ALA A 75 -5.90 -2.67 -4.93
N ASN A 76 -6.17 -2.32 -6.18
CA ASN A 76 -5.16 -2.33 -7.24
C ASN A 76 -4.08 -1.27 -7.02
N THR A 77 -4.48 -0.08 -6.57
CA THR A 77 -3.54 1.01 -6.25
C THR A 77 -2.60 0.59 -5.13
N ASP A 78 -3.15 0.06 -4.03
CA ASP A 78 -2.35 -0.41 -2.90
C ASP A 78 -1.45 -1.59 -3.28
N SER A 79 -1.97 -2.55 -4.05
CA SER A 79 -1.19 -3.70 -4.52
C SER A 79 0.01 -3.27 -5.36
N ALA A 80 -0.17 -2.27 -6.24
CA ALA A 80 0.93 -1.72 -7.04
C ALA A 80 2.00 -1.05 -6.16
N VAL A 81 1.58 -0.29 -5.13
CA VAL A 81 2.50 0.34 -4.17
C VAL A 81 3.26 -0.71 -3.37
N ILE A 82 2.59 -1.76 -2.88
CA ILE A 82 3.23 -2.86 -2.15
C ILE A 82 4.27 -3.56 -3.04
N VAL A 83 3.89 -3.94 -4.26
CA VAL A 83 4.81 -4.61 -5.20
C VAL A 83 6.01 -3.73 -5.51
N LYS A 84 5.80 -2.44 -5.79
CA LYS A 84 6.89 -1.50 -6.07
C LYS A 84 7.83 -1.38 -4.88
N THR A 85 7.32 -1.09 -3.69
CA THR A 85 8.13 -0.86 -2.49
C THR A 85 8.91 -2.11 -2.08
N VAL A 86 8.30 -3.30 -2.15
CA VAL A 86 8.99 -4.57 -1.91
C VAL A 86 10.09 -4.81 -2.94
N THR A 87 9.82 -4.55 -4.22
CA THR A 87 10.82 -4.72 -5.30
C THR A 87 12.01 -3.78 -5.10
N ASP A 88 11.75 -2.52 -4.74
CA ASP A 88 12.78 -1.51 -4.47
C ASP A 88 13.68 -1.96 -3.29
N GLU A 89 13.09 -2.44 -2.19
CA GLU A 89 13.86 -2.94 -1.03
C GLU A 89 14.65 -4.22 -1.36
N GLN A 90 14.07 -5.15 -2.12
CA GLN A 90 14.79 -6.33 -2.60
C GLN A 90 15.97 -5.96 -3.51
N GLY A 91 15.83 -4.92 -4.33
CA GLY A 91 16.91 -4.38 -5.16
C GLY A 91 18.08 -3.91 -4.31
N LYS A 92 17.81 -3.06 -3.32
CA LYS A 92 18.83 -2.57 -2.37
C LYS A 92 19.54 -3.70 -1.65
N LEU A 93 18.79 -4.71 -1.18
CA LEU A 93 19.39 -5.87 -0.52
C LEU A 93 20.33 -6.65 -1.45
N LYS A 94 19.92 -6.87 -2.70
CA LYS A 94 20.77 -7.54 -3.71
C LYS A 94 22.07 -6.79 -3.95
N GLU A 95 22.01 -5.46 -4.04
CA GLU A 95 23.21 -4.62 -4.21
C GLU A 95 24.17 -4.73 -3.01
N ILE A 96 23.64 -4.69 -1.79
CA ILE A 96 24.43 -4.87 -0.56
C ILE A 96 25.11 -6.24 -0.55
N VAL A 97 24.35 -7.30 -0.82
CA VAL A 97 24.88 -8.67 -0.88
C VAL A 97 25.96 -8.80 -1.95
N LYS A 98 25.75 -8.20 -3.13
CA LYS A 98 26.75 -8.19 -4.20
C LYS A 98 28.03 -7.51 -3.74
N LYS A 99 27.93 -6.32 -3.14
CA LYS A 99 29.08 -5.55 -2.66
C LYS A 99 29.89 -6.35 -1.63
N ILE A 100 29.23 -6.97 -0.65
CA ILE A 100 29.89 -7.81 0.36
C ILE A 100 30.64 -8.97 -0.31
N ASN A 101 30.03 -9.64 -1.30
CA ASN A 101 30.68 -10.73 -2.00
C ASN A 101 31.91 -10.26 -2.81
N ASP A 102 31.83 -9.10 -3.47
CA ASP A 102 32.96 -8.51 -4.19
C ASP A 102 34.11 -8.16 -3.23
N GLU A 103 33.80 -7.60 -2.05
CA GLU A 103 34.79 -7.28 -1.00
C GLU A 103 35.45 -8.53 -0.43
N LEU A 104 34.68 -9.60 -0.17
CA LEU A 104 35.20 -10.88 0.31
C LEU A 104 36.13 -11.53 -0.72
N ASN A 105 35.76 -11.51 -2.00
CA ASN A 105 36.59 -12.04 -3.08
C ASN A 105 37.90 -11.26 -3.21
N THR A 106 37.82 -9.93 -3.22
CA THR A 106 39.00 -9.05 -3.26
C THR A 106 39.94 -9.33 -2.08
N GLY A 107 39.38 -9.44 -0.86
CA GLY A 107 40.16 -9.76 0.34
C GLY A 107 40.83 -11.13 0.26
N ARG A 108 40.13 -12.15 -0.26
CA ARG A 108 40.68 -13.49 -0.48
C ARG A 108 41.85 -13.47 -1.47
N GLU A 109 41.67 -12.81 -2.62
CA GLU A 109 42.71 -12.69 -3.64
C GLU A 109 43.96 -11.99 -3.09
N PHE A 110 43.80 -10.92 -2.32
CA PHE A 110 44.90 -10.23 -1.67
C PHE A 110 45.68 -11.15 -0.72
N LEU A 111 44.98 -11.92 0.12
CA LEU A 111 45.62 -12.87 1.05
C LEU A 111 46.34 -13.99 0.30
N ASP A 112 45.76 -14.50 -0.78
CA ASP A 112 46.37 -15.54 -1.61
C ASP A 112 47.66 -15.06 -2.29
N GLN A 113 47.71 -13.81 -2.76
CA GLN A 113 48.93 -13.20 -3.32
C GLN A 113 50.01 -13.02 -2.24
N LYS A 114 49.64 -12.49 -1.07
CA LYS A 114 50.59 -12.30 0.04
C LYS A 114 51.22 -13.61 0.50
N ARG A 115 50.44 -14.70 0.52
CA ARG A 115 50.94 -16.04 0.84
C ARG A 115 51.95 -16.55 -0.18
N LYS A 116 51.69 -16.35 -1.49
CA LYS A 116 52.59 -16.80 -2.56
C LYS A 116 53.91 -16.00 -2.62
N GLY A 117 53.88 -14.71 -2.27
CA GLY A 117 55.09 -13.86 -2.24
C GLY A 117 55.94 -13.98 -0.98
N SER A 118 55.55 -14.79 0.01
CA SER A 118 56.33 -15.07 1.23
C SER A 118 57.07 -16.42 1.18
N LEU A 119 57.03 -17.11 0.03
CA LEU A 119 57.79 -18.32 -0.30
C LEU A 119 58.85 -17.96 -1.35
#